data_AF-A0A8S2NCX8-F1
#
_entry.id   AF-A0A8S2NCX8-F1
#
_cell.length_a   1.000
_cell.length_b   1.000
_cell.length_c   1.000
_cell.angle_alpha   90.00
_cell.angle_beta   90.00
_cell.angle_gamma   90.00
#
_symmetry.space_group_name_H-M   'P 1'
#
loop_
_entity.id
_entity.type
_entity.pdbx_description
1 polymer ?
#
loop_
_entity_poly.entity_id
_entity_poly.type
_entity_poly.pdbx_seq_one_letter_code
_entity_poly.pdbx_strand_id
1 'polypeptide(L)' 'MSLPTHLTSNASQLPFFCSSNSLLFYLDDPSTFSQVLTLYNPYDFVVRYKVLCTAPKKYSVAEPQGEIRAQHSVDT' A
#
# COMPACT_ATOMS: atom_id res chain seq x y z
N MET A 1 14.85 27.10 -28.27
CA MET A 1 14.69 25.64 -28.11
C MET A 1 13.61 25.41 -27.07
N SER A 2 12.40 25.11 -27.51
CA SER A 2 11.22 24.87 -26.68
C SER A 2 11.26 23.44 -26.13
N LEU A 3 11.04 23.27 -24.82
CA LEU A 3 10.82 21.95 -24.21
C LEU A 3 9.53 21.31 -24.78
N PRO A 4 9.48 19.98 -24.96
CA PRO A 4 8.30 19.33 -25.53
C PRO A 4 7.15 19.27 -24.53
N THR A 5 6.01 19.81 -24.96
CA THR A 5 4.76 19.99 -24.20
C THR A 5 3.87 18.74 -24.15
N HIS A 6 4.43 17.55 -23.86
CA HIS A 6 3.61 16.33 -23.73
C HIS A 6 4.17 15.35 -22.67
N LEU A 7 4.08 15.75 -21.41
CA LEU A 7 3.95 14.79 -20.30
C LEU A 7 2.56 15.01 -19.69
N THR A 8 1.54 14.49 -20.36
CA THR A 8 0.25 14.24 -19.70
C THR A 8 0.52 13.30 -18.54
N SER A 9 0.52 13.85 -17.33
CA SER A 9 0.74 13.17 -16.06
C SER A 9 -0.27 12.04 -15.87
N ASN A 10 0.05 10.86 -16.38
CA ASN A 10 -0.42 9.63 -15.75
C ASN A 10 0.35 9.59 -14.43
N ALA A 11 -0.32 9.87 -13.31
CA ALA A 11 0.29 9.87 -11.99
C ALA A 11 1.21 8.64 -11.86
N SER A 12 2.51 8.89 -11.86
CA SER A 12 3.54 7.86 -11.80
C SER A 12 3.30 7.04 -10.54
N GLN A 13 2.87 5.78 -10.69
CA GLN A 13 2.77 4.86 -9.56
C GLN A 13 4.17 4.72 -8.95
N LEU A 14 4.34 5.24 -7.74
CA LEU A 14 5.58 5.15 -7.01
C LEU A 14 5.69 3.75 -6.39
N PRO A 15 6.84 3.07 -6.52
CA PRO A 15 7.07 1.85 -5.77
C PRO A 15 7.08 2.15 -4.26
N PHE A 16 6.37 1.35 -3.49
CA PHE A 16 6.40 1.37 -2.03
C PHE A 16 6.91 0.03 -1.51
N PHE A 17 7.42 0.02 -0.29
CA PHE A 17 7.91 -1.21 0.35
C PHE A 17 6.88 -1.72 1.34
N CYS A 18 6.82 -3.03 1.55
CA CYS A 18 5.94 -3.64 2.53
C CYS A 18 6.65 -4.74 3.34
N SER A 19 6.14 -5.03 4.54
CA SER A 19 6.76 -6.02 5.45
C SER A 19 6.67 -7.46 4.94
N SER A 20 5.70 -7.77 4.07
CA SER A 20 5.43 -9.14 3.61
C SER A 20 4.97 -9.17 2.15
N ASN A 21 5.56 -10.09 1.37
CA ASN A 21 5.13 -10.33 -0.01
C ASN A 21 3.93 -11.31 -0.13
N SER A 22 3.62 -12.03 0.95
CA SER A 22 2.55 -13.03 1.02
C SER A 22 1.91 -13.02 2.40
N LEU A 23 0.60 -13.25 2.47
CA LEU A 23 -0.16 -13.41 3.72
C LEU A 23 -0.66 -14.86 3.82
N LEU A 24 -0.53 -15.46 5.01
CA LEU A 24 -0.93 -16.85 5.27
C LEU A 24 -2.06 -16.87 6.31
N PHE A 25 -3.09 -17.66 6.01
CA PHE A 25 -4.28 -17.83 6.84
C PHE A 25 -4.50 -19.32 7.04
N TYR A 26 -4.58 -19.78 8.29
CA TYR A 26 -4.78 -21.18 8.65
C TYR A 26 -6.14 -21.35 9.30
N LEU A 27 -6.99 -22.24 8.76
CA LEU A 27 -8.36 -22.44 9.23
C LEU A 27 -8.43 -22.87 10.71
N ASP A 28 -7.44 -23.63 11.17
CA ASP A 28 -7.38 -24.15 12.54
C ASP A 28 -6.71 -23.19 13.53
N ASP A 29 -6.26 -22.02 13.05
CA ASP A 29 -5.61 -20.99 13.87
C ASP A 29 -6.25 -19.61 13.65
N PRO A 30 -7.26 -19.26 14.46
CA PRO A 30 -7.93 -17.96 14.39
C PRO A 30 -7.00 -16.75 14.57
N SER A 31 -5.84 -16.92 15.19
CA SER A 31 -4.87 -15.83 15.34
C SER A 31 -4.33 -15.35 13.99
N THR A 32 -4.39 -16.21 12.97
CA THR A 32 -3.91 -15.89 11.62
C THR A 32 -4.95 -15.18 10.75
N PHE A 33 -6.22 -15.11 11.18
CA PHE A 33 -7.30 -14.47 10.40
C PHE A 33 -7.14 -12.96 10.26
N SER A 34 -6.33 -12.34 11.12
CA SER A 34 -5.88 -10.96 11.00
C SER A 34 -4.38 -10.95 10.74
N GLN A 35 -3.96 -10.24 9.69
CA GLN A 35 -2.55 -10.07 9.35
C GLN A 35 -2.27 -8.59 9.18
N VAL A 36 -1.14 -8.12 9.71
CA VAL A 36 -0.72 -6.72 9.63
C VAL A 36 0.23 -6.54 8.46
N LEU A 37 -0.06 -5.59 7.59
CA LEU A 37 0.85 -5.17 6.53
C LEU A 37 1.45 -3.81 6.90
N THR A 38 2.77 -3.74 7.07
CA THR A 38 3.46 -2.47 7.26
C THR A 38 3.86 -1.92 5.91
N LEU A 39 3.39 -0.74 5.55
CA LEU A 39 3.79 0.00 4.35
C LEU A 39 4.86 1.03 4.71
N TYR A 40 5.94 1.10 3.94
CA TYR A 40 7.05 2.03 4.18
C TYR A 40 7.15 3.06 3.05
N ASN A 41 7.28 4.32 3.46
CA ASN A 41 7.57 5.42 2.56
C ASN A 41 9.06 5.79 2.65
N PRO A 42 9.89 5.40 1.67
CA PRO A 42 11.33 5.73 1.65
C PRO A 42 11.60 7.15 1.14
N TYR A 43 10.57 7.90 0.78
CA TYR A 43 10.69 9.22 0.15
C TYR A 43 10.72 10.33 1.19
N ASP A 44 11.18 11.51 0.77
CA ASP A 44 11.22 12.75 1.54
C ASP A 44 9.92 13.57 1.45
N PHE A 45 8.88 13.02 0.80
CA PHE A 45 7.55 13.61 0.68
C PHE A 45 6.45 12.64 1.14
N VAL A 46 5.23 13.17 1.36
CA VAL A 46 4.07 12.37 1.77
C VAL A 46 3.55 11.52 0.61
N VAL A 47 3.31 10.23 0.84
CA VAL A 47 2.73 9.31 -0.14
C VAL A 47 1.30 8.98 0.24
N ARG A 48 0.38 9.05 -0.72
CA ARG A 48 -0.98 8.51 -0.57
C ARG A 48 -1.02 7.08 -1.08
N TYR A 49 -1.70 6.21 -0.35
CA TYR A 49 -1.84 4.81 -0.71
C TYR A 49 -3.31 4.38 -0.74
N LYS A 50 -3.56 3.31 -1.50
CA LYS A 50 -4.83 2.58 -1.50
C LYS A 50 -4.55 1.09 -1.64
N VAL A 51 -5.03 0.31 -0.70
CA VAL A 51 -4.99 -1.16 -0.72
C VAL A 51 -6.23 -1.66 -1.46
N LEU A 52 -6.02 -2.49 -2.47
CA LEU A 52 -7.10 -3.08 -3.27
C LEU A 52 -7.22 -4.57 -2.92
N CYS A 53 -8.44 -5.05 -2.81
CA CYS A 53 -8.75 -6.46 -2.56
C CYS A 53 -9.52 -7.05 -3.75
N THR A 54 -9.07 -8.19 -4.26
CA THR A 54 -9.71 -8.90 -5.38
C THR A 54 -10.82 -9.86 -4.94
N ALA A 55 -10.93 -10.16 -3.64
CA ALA A 55 -11.94 -11.03 -3.07
C ALA A 55 -12.59 -10.42 -1.80
N PRO A 56 -13.30 -9.27 -1.92
CA PRO A 56 -13.79 -8.50 -0.77
C PRO A 56 -14.88 -9.20 0.05
N LYS A 57 -15.47 -10.29 -0.46
CA LYS A 57 -16.38 -11.15 0.32
C LYS A 57 -15.64 -12.08 1.30
N LYS A 58 -14.33 -12.25 1.13
CA LYS A 58 -13.49 -13.16 1.92
C LYS A 58 -12.52 -12.40 2.82
N TYR A 59 -12.05 -11.24 2.38
CA TYR A 59 -11.07 -10.43 3.09
C TYR A 59 -11.59 -9.02 3.30
N SER A 60 -11.39 -8.50 4.50
CA SER A 60 -11.59 -7.10 4.84
C SER A 60 -10.23 -6.45 5.01
N VAL A 61 -10.09 -5.21 4.55
CA VAL A 61 -8.91 -4.37 4.82
C VAL A 61 -9.36 -3.30 5.81
N ALA A 62 -8.73 -3.25 6.99
CA ALA A 62 -9.15 -2.35 8.07
C ALA A 62 -8.98 -0.88 7.67
N GLU A 63 -7.80 -0.53 7.15
CA GLU A 63 -7.47 0.82 6.66
C GLU A 63 -7.08 0.78 5.18
N PRO A 64 -8.07 0.78 4.26
CA PRO A 64 -7.81 0.55 2.84
C PRO A 64 -7.17 1.74 2.12
N GLN A 65 -7.03 2.90 2.75
CA GLN A 65 -6.41 4.08 2.15
C GLN A 65 -5.90 5.03 3.23
N GLY A 66 -4.86 5.79 2.91
CA GLY A 66 -4.30 6.77 3.83
C GLY A 66 -3.11 7.52 3.25
N GLU A 67 -2.38 8.19 4.14
CA GLU A 67 -1.14 8.89 3.82
C GLU A 67 0.00 8.39 4.71
N ILE A 68 1.20 8.25 4.16
CA ILE A 68 2.42 7.91 4.90
C ILE A 68 3.34 9.11 4.81
N ARG A 69 3.75 9.64 5.97
CA ARG A 69 4.70 10.76 6.04
C ARG A 69 6.05 10.36 5.44
N ALA A 70 6.85 11.36 5.09
CA ALA A 70 8.22 11.16 4.63
C ALA A 70 9.01 10.30 5.61
N GLN A 71 9.74 9.29 5.11
CA GLN A 71 10.57 8.38 5.91
C GLN A 71 9.83 7.69 7.08
N HIS A 72 8.52 7.48 6.95
CA HIS A 72 7.69 6.80 7.96
C HIS A 72 7.06 5.53 7.39
N SER A 73 6.44 4.76 8.29
CA SER A 73 5.62 3.61 7.96
C SER A 73 4.23 3.71 8.57
N VAL A 74 3.32 2.88 8.08
CA VAL A 74 1.98 2.70 8.64
C VAL A 74 1.63 1.21 8.60
N ASP A 75 0.89 0.76 9.60
CA ASP A 75 0.32 -0.58 9.64
C ASP A 75 -1.12 -0.53 9.12
N THR A 76 -1.48 -1.47 8.24
CA THR A 76 -2.81 -1.62 7.63
C THR A 76 -3.31 -3.05 7.73
#